data_AF-A0A455T044-F1
#
_entry.id   AF-A0A455T044-F1
#
_cell.length_a   1.000
_cell.length_b   1.000
_cell.length_c   1.000
_cell.angle_alpha   90.00
_cell.angle_beta   90.00
_cell.angle_gamma   90.00
#
_symmetry.space_group_name_H-M   'P 1'
#
loop_
_entity.id
_entity.type
_entity.pdbx_description
1 polymer ?
#
loop_
_entity_poly.entity_id
_entity_poly.type
_entity_poly.pdbx_seq_one_letter_code
_entity_poly.pdbx_strand_id
1 'polypeptide(L)'
;MRRTFLTRLRINGSYYVLGALLLLLGAPLYQWLWLLPHGYGEALAAASRGQFSVYVLWLHSHLWAFALYRLLQIAAFALTLSLPFTLFRIIVAQEVLGRDEESGAGEPAEETAALDEGQGAAEDGQASADGGSKPLPQTAEELLAVPWRGKGFAVIAAWSGMLGILLLILGNLASTVYQVGVARGFSAGSVLMPSFALVVGVCTLVANTVGGLLLALAALLFGVVITRSGLQLWPPLWVALGYVAILLALFLIGSAVQVALAPAGGQAFLTTPAFLLFALWTLWLGLILVRLRPEPAS
;
A
#
# COMPACT_ATOMS: atom_id res chain seq x y z
N MET A 1 -9.25 -2.71 28.41
CA MET A 1 -9.31 -1.29 27.99
C MET A 1 -9.49 -1.19 26.48
N ARG A 2 -10.66 -0.78 25.98
CA ARG A 2 -10.90 -0.55 24.54
C ARG A 2 -10.17 0.74 24.14
N ARG A 3 -9.02 0.64 23.46
CA ARG A 3 -8.38 1.81 22.83
C ARG A 3 -9.37 2.42 21.82
N THR A 4 -9.65 3.71 21.95
CA THR A 4 -10.51 4.47 21.02
C THR A 4 -9.92 4.44 19.61
N PHE A 5 -10.79 4.57 18.60
CA PHE A 5 -10.42 4.45 17.18
C PHE A 5 -9.29 5.43 16.79
N LEU A 6 -9.37 6.67 17.29
CA LEU A 6 -8.37 7.72 17.05
C LEU A 6 -7.00 7.38 17.64
N THR A 7 -6.94 6.79 18.85
CA THR A 7 -5.67 6.36 19.44
C THR A 7 -4.99 5.27 18.60
N ARG A 8 -5.77 4.34 18.02
CA ARG A 8 -5.22 3.30 17.13
C ARG A 8 -4.68 3.89 15.84
N LEU A 9 -5.40 4.84 15.23
CA LEU A 9 -4.95 5.56 14.04
C LEU A 9 -3.64 6.32 14.28
N ARG A 10 -3.53 7.00 15.43
CA ARG A 10 -2.30 7.73 15.80
C ARG A 10 -1.09 6.80 15.99
N ILE A 11 -1.27 5.67 16.67
CA ILE A 11 -0.20 4.67 16.86
C ILE A 11 0.22 4.11 15.50
N ASN A 12 -0.73 3.71 14.66
CA ASN A 12 -0.43 3.26 13.30
C ASN A 12 0.31 4.33 12.48
N GLY A 13 -0.11 5.59 12.60
CA GLY A 13 0.59 6.73 12.01
C GLY A 13 2.07 6.81 12.41
N SER A 14 2.40 6.56 13.69
CA SER A 14 3.78 6.54 14.15
C SER A 14 4.62 5.41 13.52
N TYR A 15 4.02 4.23 13.31
CA TYR A 15 4.68 3.14 12.58
C TYR A 15 4.90 3.51 11.12
N TYR A 16 3.94 4.17 10.47
CA TYR A 16 4.08 4.60 9.08
C TYR A 16 5.16 5.66 8.91
N VAL A 17 5.25 6.62 9.83
CA VAL A 17 6.35 7.60 9.85
C VAL A 17 7.69 6.88 9.99
N LEU A 18 7.82 5.96 10.94
CA LEU A 18 9.07 5.21 11.14
C LEU A 18 9.43 4.37 9.90
N GLY A 19 8.48 3.62 9.35
CA GLY A 19 8.68 2.80 8.15
C GLY A 19 9.06 3.65 6.93
N ALA A 20 8.39 4.78 6.74
CA ALA A 20 8.72 5.69 5.65
C ALA A 20 10.11 6.33 5.81
N LEU A 21 10.51 6.73 7.03
CA LEU A 21 11.86 7.24 7.29
C LEU A 21 12.93 6.17 7.07
N LEU A 22 12.65 4.92 7.42
CA LEU A 22 13.54 3.79 7.12
C LEU A 22 13.71 3.58 5.60
N LEU A 23 12.64 3.71 4.81
CA LEU A 23 12.73 3.61 3.34
C LEU A 23 13.41 4.84 2.70
N LEU A 24 13.12 6.05 3.17
CA LEU A 24 13.65 7.30 2.59
C LEU A 24 15.10 7.58 2.97
N LEU A 25 15.45 7.34 4.22
CA LEU A 25 16.74 7.71 4.78
C LEU A 25 17.53 6.47 5.20
N GLY A 26 16.92 5.56 5.95
CA GLY A 26 17.61 4.40 6.51
C GLY A 26 18.32 3.55 5.45
N ALA A 27 17.56 2.99 4.51
CA ALA A 27 18.11 2.11 3.48
C ALA A 27 19.05 2.84 2.51
N PRO A 28 18.73 4.03 1.97
CA PRO A 28 19.66 4.77 1.10
C PRO A 28 20.94 5.19 1.81
N LEU A 29 20.88 5.68 3.05
CA LEU A 29 22.08 6.07 3.80
C LEU A 29 22.93 4.85 4.14
N TYR A 30 22.34 3.73 4.54
CA TYR A 30 23.10 2.51 4.79
C TYR A 30 23.78 1.99 3.51
N GLN A 31 23.07 2.06 2.38
CA GLN A 31 23.64 1.70 1.10
C GLN A 31 24.81 2.61 0.71
N TRP A 32 24.69 3.91 0.93
CA TRP A 32 25.70 4.89 0.57
C TRP A 32 26.92 4.89 1.50
N LEU A 33 26.70 4.82 2.82
CA LEU A 33 27.76 4.88 3.83
C LEU A 33 28.48 3.55 4.01
N TRP A 34 27.79 2.43 3.80
CA TRP A 34 28.34 1.11 4.12
C TRP A 34 28.50 0.22 2.89
N LEU A 35 27.42 -0.06 2.15
CA LEU A 35 27.48 -1.05 1.07
C LEU A 35 28.35 -0.61 -0.12
N LEU A 36 28.18 0.64 -0.57
CA LEU A 36 28.89 1.17 -1.74
C LEU A 36 30.42 1.18 -1.55
N PRO A 37 30.98 1.69 -0.43
CA PRO A 37 32.42 1.62 -0.16
C PRO A 37 32.99 0.20 -0.14
N HIS A 38 32.16 -0.80 0.17
CA HIS A 38 32.56 -2.21 0.20
C HIS A 38 32.36 -2.92 -1.15
N GLY A 39 32.09 -2.20 -2.24
CA GLY A 39 32.02 -2.78 -3.59
C GLY A 39 30.65 -3.35 -3.99
N TYR A 40 29.58 -3.07 -3.22
CA TYR A 40 28.23 -3.56 -3.54
C TYR A 40 27.74 -3.14 -4.94
N GLY A 41 28.08 -1.92 -5.38
CA GLY A 41 27.69 -1.42 -6.70
C GLY A 41 28.29 -2.24 -7.84
N GLU A 42 29.55 -2.62 -7.72
CA GLU A 42 30.25 -3.45 -8.71
C GLU A 42 29.69 -4.88 -8.71
N ALA A 43 29.43 -5.45 -7.53
CA ALA A 43 28.80 -6.75 -7.39
C ALA A 43 27.40 -6.79 -8.06
N LEU A 44 26.60 -5.73 -7.88
CA LEU A 44 25.28 -5.61 -8.49
C LEU A 44 25.38 -5.45 -10.02
N ALA A 45 26.34 -4.67 -10.51
CA ALA A 45 26.61 -4.51 -11.94
C ALA A 45 27.18 -5.78 -12.60
N ALA A 46 27.85 -6.64 -11.85
CA ALA A 46 28.25 -7.96 -12.32
C ALA A 46 27.03 -8.89 -12.44
N ALA A 47 26.14 -8.89 -11.44
CA ALA A 47 24.90 -9.67 -11.48
C ALA A 47 23.99 -9.28 -12.66
N SER A 48 23.86 -7.99 -12.97
CA SER A 48 23.05 -7.52 -14.11
C SER A 48 23.59 -7.97 -15.48
N ARG A 49 24.89 -8.25 -15.56
CA ARG A 49 25.56 -8.82 -16.73
C ARG A 49 25.58 -10.37 -16.74
N GLY A 50 24.86 -11.01 -15.81
CA GLY A 50 24.81 -12.46 -15.67
C GLY A 50 26.02 -13.08 -14.95
N GLN A 51 26.95 -12.27 -14.44
CA GLN A 51 28.15 -12.72 -13.72
C GLN A 51 27.83 -12.94 -12.22
N PHE A 52 26.90 -13.84 -11.94
CA PHE A 52 26.40 -14.08 -10.58
C PHE A 52 27.47 -14.59 -9.61
N SER A 53 28.51 -15.26 -10.09
CA SER A 53 29.63 -15.73 -9.25
C SER A 53 30.34 -14.58 -8.52
N VAL A 54 30.53 -13.44 -9.20
CA VAL A 54 31.15 -12.23 -8.61
C VAL A 54 30.25 -11.67 -7.51
N TYR A 55 28.93 -11.62 -7.75
CA TYR A 55 27.97 -11.16 -6.77
C TYR A 55 27.90 -12.07 -5.53
N VAL A 56 27.88 -13.39 -5.73
CA VAL A 56 27.85 -14.36 -4.61
C VAL A 56 29.16 -14.36 -3.84
N LEU A 57 30.30 -14.14 -4.49
CA LEU A 57 31.60 -13.99 -3.83
C LEU A 57 31.66 -12.74 -2.95
N TRP A 58 31.14 -11.61 -3.45
CA TRP A 58 30.98 -10.40 -2.65
C TRP A 58 30.06 -10.65 -1.45
N LEU A 59 28.95 -11.34 -1.68
CA LEU A 59 27.98 -11.67 -0.64
C LEU A 59 28.59 -12.57 0.45
N HIS A 60 29.45 -13.52 0.07
CA HIS A 60 30.17 -14.39 1.01
C HIS A 60 31.03 -13.57 1.98
N SER A 61 31.75 -12.55 1.49
CA SER A 61 32.60 -11.69 2.33
C SER A 61 31.82 -10.66 3.14
N HIS A 62 30.60 -10.30 2.73
CA HIS A 62 29.81 -9.22 3.33
C HIS A 62 28.39 -9.66 3.77
N LEU A 63 28.24 -10.91 4.23
CA LEU A 63 26.95 -11.51 4.61
C LEU A 63 26.14 -10.63 5.56
N TRP A 64 26.76 -10.13 6.63
CA TRP A 64 26.08 -9.31 7.63
C TRP A 64 25.67 -7.95 7.08
N ALA A 65 26.52 -7.35 6.24
CA ALA A 65 26.22 -6.06 5.65
C ALA A 65 24.98 -6.15 4.75
N PHE A 66 24.91 -7.21 3.92
CA PHE A 66 23.75 -7.51 3.09
C PHE A 66 22.50 -7.86 3.90
N ALA A 67 22.62 -8.76 4.88
CA ALA A 67 21.49 -9.20 5.70
C ALA A 67 20.86 -8.03 6.47
N LEU A 68 21.68 -7.15 7.03
CA LEU A 68 21.21 -5.96 7.75
C LEU A 68 20.49 -4.98 6.82
N TYR A 69 21.01 -4.76 5.61
CA TYR A 69 20.34 -3.94 4.60
C TYR A 69 18.96 -4.51 4.23
N ARG A 70 18.88 -5.81 3.99
CA ARG A 70 17.61 -6.49 3.67
C ARG A 70 16.64 -6.44 4.84
N LEU A 71 17.12 -6.65 6.06
CA LEU A 71 16.30 -6.55 7.27
C LEU A 71 15.73 -5.14 7.43
N LEU A 72 16.52 -4.10 7.15
CA LEU A 72 16.07 -2.71 7.23
C LEU A 72 14.91 -2.44 6.27
N GLN A 73 15.01 -2.91 5.03
CA GLN A 73 13.93 -2.81 4.03
C GLN A 73 12.68 -3.59 4.46
N ILE A 74 12.86 -4.85 4.91
CA ILE A 74 11.76 -5.71 5.36
C ILE A 74 11.04 -5.09 6.55
N ALA A 75 11.79 -4.58 7.54
CA ALA A 75 11.23 -3.92 8.71
C ALA A 75 10.43 -2.67 8.31
N ALA A 76 10.94 -1.89 7.35
CA ALA A 76 10.26 -0.70 6.87
C ALA A 76 8.90 -1.03 6.23
N PHE A 77 8.83 -2.07 5.40
CA PHE A 77 7.55 -2.53 4.83
C PHE A 77 6.63 -3.16 5.89
N ALA A 78 7.17 -3.91 6.85
CA ALA A 78 6.39 -4.51 7.93
C ALA A 78 5.67 -3.44 8.79
N LEU A 79 6.33 -2.31 9.05
CA LEU A 79 5.73 -1.17 9.74
C LEU A 79 4.55 -0.53 8.97
N THR A 80 4.51 -0.71 7.64
CA THR A 80 3.45 -0.19 6.76
C THR A 80 2.35 -1.23 6.45
N LEU A 81 2.43 -2.44 7.00
CA LEU A 81 1.54 -3.54 6.64
C LEU A 81 0.04 -3.23 6.88
N SER A 82 -0.26 -2.46 7.93
CA SER A 82 -1.63 -2.07 8.29
C SER A 82 -2.15 -0.83 7.54
N LEU A 83 -1.32 -0.22 6.68
CA LEU A 83 -1.65 1.00 5.94
C LEU A 83 -2.89 0.84 5.04
N PRO A 84 -3.03 -0.23 4.23
CA PRO A 84 -4.18 -0.37 3.33
C PRO A 84 -5.52 -0.41 4.08
N PHE A 85 -5.58 -1.12 5.21
CA PHE A 85 -6.77 -1.16 6.05
C PHE A 85 -7.02 0.14 6.82
N THR A 86 -5.96 0.88 7.14
CA THR A 86 -6.08 2.20 7.76
C THR A 86 -6.68 3.20 6.79
N LEU A 87 -6.20 3.22 5.53
CA LEU A 87 -6.78 4.04 4.47
C LEU A 87 -8.25 3.68 4.20
N PHE A 88 -8.55 2.39 4.08
CA PHE A 88 -9.93 1.92 3.93
C PHE A 88 -10.85 2.48 5.02
N ARG A 89 -10.43 2.41 6.29
CA ARG A 89 -11.24 2.92 7.41
C ARG A 89 -11.42 4.43 7.36
N ILE A 90 -10.39 5.18 6.96
CA ILE A 90 -10.46 6.64 6.84
C ILE A 90 -11.43 7.03 5.72
N ILE A 91 -11.30 6.39 4.55
CA ILE A 91 -12.18 6.65 3.40
C ILE A 91 -13.63 6.35 3.75
N VAL A 92 -13.90 5.20 4.38
CA VAL A 92 -15.27 4.85 4.81
C VAL A 92 -15.80 5.83 5.84
N ALA A 93 -14.97 6.30 6.77
CA ALA A 93 -15.38 7.30 7.75
C ALA A 93 -15.74 8.65 7.09
N GLN A 94 -14.95 9.10 6.11
CA GLN A 94 -15.23 10.31 5.34
C GLN A 94 -16.49 10.19 4.48
N GLU A 95 -16.73 9.03 3.87
CA GLU A 95 -17.96 8.77 3.11
C GLU A 95 -19.22 8.79 4.00
N VAL A 96 -19.12 8.38 5.26
CA VAL A 96 -20.25 8.44 6.21
C VAL A 96 -20.48 9.89 6.63
N LEU A 97 -19.43 10.61 7.03
CA LEU A 97 -19.53 12.01 7.44
C LEU A 97 -20.07 12.92 6.32
N GLY A 98 -19.61 12.73 5.08
CA GLY A 98 -20.11 13.51 3.93
C GLY A 98 -21.60 13.26 3.64
N ARG A 99 -22.13 12.06 3.92
CA ARG A 99 -23.57 11.79 3.78
C ARG A 99 -24.40 12.50 4.84
N ASP A 100 -23.89 12.61 6.06
CA ASP A 100 -24.59 13.27 7.17
C ASP A 100 -24.66 14.79 6.91
N GLU A 101 -23.62 15.39 6.33
CA GLU A 101 -23.63 16.80 5.90
C GLU A 101 -24.60 17.06 4.73
N GLU A 102 -24.65 16.18 3.73
CA GLU A 102 -25.59 16.29 2.60
C GLU A 102 -27.06 16.05 3.02
N SER A 103 -27.29 15.15 3.99
CA SER A 103 -28.64 14.84 4.49
C SER A 103 -29.15 15.89 5.48
N GLY A 104 -28.27 16.50 6.27
CA GLY A 104 -28.61 17.57 7.21
C GLY A 104 -28.77 18.96 6.59
N ALA A 105 -28.31 19.16 5.35
CA ALA A 105 -28.48 20.42 4.61
C ALA A 105 -29.82 20.52 3.84
N GLY A 106 -30.66 19.49 3.89
CA GLY A 106 -31.90 19.38 3.11
C GLY A 106 -33.22 19.60 3.86
N GLU A 107 -33.20 19.70 5.19
CA GLU A 107 -34.43 20.00 5.96
C GLU A 107 -34.36 21.44 6.49
N PRO A 108 -35.08 22.40 5.88
CA PRO A 108 -35.38 23.63 6.59
C PRO A 108 -36.20 23.24 7.81
N ALA A 109 -35.74 23.66 8.98
CA ALA A 109 -36.46 23.51 10.22
C ALA A 109 -37.84 24.18 10.12
N GLU A 110 -38.88 23.40 9.79
CA GLU A 110 -40.26 23.77 10.12
C GLU A 110 -40.49 23.47 11.59
N GLU A 111 -40.13 24.45 12.40
CA GLU A 111 -40.65 24.61 13.75
C GLU A 111 -42.11 25.05 13.64
N THR A 112 -43.08 24.19 13.98
CA THR A 112 -44.37 24.60 14.60
C THR A 112 -45.19 23.42 15.17
N ALA A 113 -45.14 23.32 16.51
CA ALA A 113 -46.25 23.12 17.45
C ALA A 113 -47.34 22.01 17.24
N ALA A 114 -47.19 20.93 18.02
CA ALA A 114 -48.09 20.36 19.05
C ALA A 114 -49.61 20.09 18.83
N LEU A 115 -50.03 18.90 19.36
CA LEU A 115 -51.38 18.39 19.78
C LEU A 115 -52.24 17.75 18.65
N ASP A 116 -52.97 16.64 18.76
CA ASP A 116 -53.38 15.71 19.84
C ASP A 116 -53.97 14.40 19.22
N GLU A 117 -54.22 13.39 20.06
CA GLU A 117 -54.67 11.98 19.92
C GLU A 117 -55.70 11.50 18.84
N GLY A 118 -55.63 10.19 18.51
CA GLY A 118 -56.75 9.41 17.95
C GLY A 118 -56.43 7.95 17.50
N GLN A 119 -56.97 6.96 18.21
CA GLN A 119 -56.79 5.49 18.12
C GLN A 119 -57.26 4.78 16.82
N GLY A 120 -56.74 3.58 16.54
CA GLY A 120 -57.42 2.54 15.73
C GLY A 120 -56.53 1.37 15.26
N ALA A 121 -56.93 0.12 15.53
CA ALA A 121 -56.14 -1.12 15.45
C ALA A 121 -56.47 -2.04 14.23
N ALA A 122 -55.60 -3.06 14.05
CA ALA A 122 -55.72 -4.35 13.30
C ALA A 122 -55.54 -4.30 11.76
N GLU A 123 -54.42 -4.83 11.23
CA GLU A 123 -54.18 -6.22 10.74
C GLU A 123 -54.99 -6.62 9.49
N ASP A 124 -54.35 -6.69 8.30
CA ASP A 124 -53.98 -7.96 7.64
C ASP A 124 -53.21 -7.74 6.33
N GLY A 125 -52.36 -8.72 5.98
CA GLY A 125 -51.20 -8.52 5.10
C GLY A 125 -51.35 -8.77 3.59
N GLN A 126 -50.25 -8.49 2.87
CA GLN A 126 -49.82 -9.24 1.68
C GLN A 126 -48.39 -8.89 1.30
N ALA A 127 -47.55 -9.92 1.19
CA ALA A 127 -46.22 -9.83 0.63
C ALA A 127 -46.29 -9.62 -0.89
N SER A 128 -45.57 -8.61 -1.38
CA SER A 128 -45.13 -8.53 -2.77
C SER A 128 -43.71 -7.99 -2.78
N ALA A 129 -42.78 -8.88 -3.12
CA ALA A 129 -41.48 -8.49 -3.64
C ALA A 129 -41.71 -7.64 -4.90
N ASP A 130 -41.13 -6.44 -4.94
CA ASP A 130 -40.71 -5.91 -6.23
C ASP A 130 -39.36 -5.23 -6.09
N GLY A 131 -38.35 -5.92 -6.62
CA GLY A 131 -37.10 -5.32 -6.98
C GLY A 131 -37.37 -4.28 -8.05
N GLY A 132 -37.48 -3.03 -7.63
CA GLY A 132 -37.52 -1.86 -8.50
C GLY A 132 -36.26 -1.83 -9.37
N SER A 133 -36.39 -2.47 -10.53
CA SER A 133 -35.51 -2.43 -11.67
C SER A 133 -35.34 -0.97 -12.10
N LYS A 134 -34.38 -0.28 -11.49
CA LYS A 134 -33.82 0.91 -12.15
C LYS A 134 -33.32 0.43 -13.51
N PRO A 135 -33.76 1.05 -14.62
CA PRO A 135 -33.30 0.66 -15.94
C PRO A 135 -31.78 0.65 -15.94
N LEU A 136 -31.19 -0.43 -16.44
CA LEU A 136 -29.74 -0.51 -16.62
C LEU A 136 -29.32 0.74 -17.43
N PRO A 137 -28.34 1.52 -16.95
CA PRO A 137 -27.90 2.73 -17.63
C PRO A 137 -27.48 2.38 -19.07
N GLN A 138 -28.12 3.00 -20.05
CA GLN A 138 -27.97 2.64 -21.46
C GLN A 138 -26.92 3.50 -22.17
N THR A 139 -26.49 4.59 -21.51
CA THR A 139 -25.48 5.52 -22.01
C THR A 139 -24.23 5.52 -21.14
N ALA A 140 -23.07 5.80 -21.74
CA ALA A 140 -21.80 5.90 -21.02
C ALA A 140 -21.85 6.99 -19.93
N GLU A 141 -22.59 8.07 -20.16
CA GLU A 141 -22.80 9.15 -19.20
C GLU A 141 -23.65 8.71 -17.99
N GLU A 142 -24.70 7.92 -18.20
CA GLU A 142 -25.48 7.33 -17.10
C GLU A 142 -24.69 6.28 -16.32
N LEU A 143 -23.86 5.47 -17.00
CA LEU A 143 -22.94 4.52 -16.34
C LEU A 143 -21.90 5.24 -15.46
N LEU A 144 -21.47 6.44 -15.88
CA LEU A 144 -20.60 7.31 -15.09
C LEU A 144 -21.35 8.01 -13.95
N ALA A 145 -22.64 8.30 -14.14
CA ALA A 145 -23.53 8.94 -13.17
C ALA A 145 -24.10 7.98 -12.11
N VAL A 146 -24.17 6.67 -12.37
CA VAL A 146 -24.43 5.68 -11.32
C VAL A 146 -23.29 5.78 -10.30
N PRO A 147 -23.58 6.08 -9.01
CA PRO A 147 -22.55 6.17 -8.01
C PRO A 147 -21.92 4.79 -7.86
N TRP A 148 -20.71 4.65 -8.40
CA TRP A 148 -19.83 3.52 -8.09
C TRP A 148 -19.85 3.35 -6.57
N ARG A 149 -20.50 2.29 -6.06
CA ARG A 149 -20.56 2.01 -4.63
C ARG A 149 -19.15 1.64 -4.16
N GLY A 150 -18.37 2.66 -3.76
CA GLY A 150 -16.95 2.61 -3.44
C GLY A 150 -16.53 1.58 -2.39
N LYS A 151 -17.48 1.08 -1.58
CA LYS A 151 -17.23 0.04 -0.56
C LYS A 151 -16.56 -1.21 -1.13
N GLY A 152 -17.01 -1.73 -2.28
CA GLY A 152 -16.43 -2.96 -2.86
C GLY A 152 -14.99 -2.77 -3.31
N PHE A 153 -14.71 -1.68 -4.03
CA PHE A 153 -13.37 -1.35 -4.52
C PHE A 153 -12.40 -0.98 -3.40
N ALA A 154 -12.87 -0.27 -2.37
CA ALA A 154 -12.03 0.07 -1.22
C ALA A 154 -11.64 -1.19 -0.41
N VAL A 155 -12.51 -2.20 -0.34
CA VAL A 155 -12.18 -3.51 0.26
C VAL A 155 -11.17 -4.26 -0.60
N ILE A 156 -11.37 -4.31 -1.92
CA ILE A 156 -10.40 -4.93 -2.84
C ILE A 156 -9.03 -4.24 -2.72
N ALA A 157 -9.01 -2.91 -2.67
CA ALA A 157 -7.80 -2.11 -2.50
C ALA A 157 -7.08 -2.41 -1.17
N ALA A 158 -7.83 -2.58 -0.08
CA ALA A 158 -7.25 -2.93 1.21
C ALA A 158 -6.58 -4.31 1.19
N TRP A 159 -7.28 -5.30 0.64
CA TRP A 159 -6.75 -6.67 0.55
C TRP A 159 -5.60 -6.78 -0.44
N SER A 160 -5.72 -6.18 -1.63
CA SER A 160 -4.64 -6.17 -2.61
C SER A 160 -3.41 -5.45 -2.06
N GLY A 161 -3.59 -4.32 -1.37
CA GLY A 161 -2.48 -3.58 -0.76
C GLY A 161 -1.77 -4.39 0.32
N MET A 162 -2.54 -5.04 1.20
CA MET A 162 -1.95 -5.86 2.29
C MET A 162 -1.22 -7.07 1.72
N LEU A 163 -1.85 -7.79 0.77
CA LEU A 163 -1.22 -8.93 0.11
C LEU A 163 0.01 -8.51 -0.69
N GLY A 164 -0.02 -7.35 -1.34
CA GLY A 164 1.11 -6.79 -2.07
C GLY A 164 2.31 -6.52 -1.16
N ILE A 165 2.09 -5.87 -0.02
CA ILE A 165 3.15 -5.63 1.00
C ILE A 165 3.65 -6.97 1.57
N LEU A 166 2.76 -7.92 1.83
CA LEU A 166 3.12 -9.23 2.36
C LEU A 166 3.99 -10.03 1.38
N LEU A 167 3.67 -10.02 0.09
CA LEU A 167 4.49 -10.66 -0.95
C LEU A 167 5.84 -9.96 -1.11
N LEU A 168 5.90 -8.63 -1.01
CA LEU A 168 7.15 -7.88 -0.97
C LEU A 168 8.03 -8.33 0.22
N ILE A 169 7.45 -8.47 1.41
CA ILE A 169 8.17 -8.91 2.61
C ILE A 169 8.65 -10.36 2.46
N LEU A 170 7.74 -11.29 2.14
CA LEU A 170 8.05 -12.72 2.07
C LEU A 170 8.99 -13.04 0.91
N GLY A 171 8.81 -12.43 -0.25
CA GLY A 171 9.68 -12.64 -1.41
C GLY A 171 11.09 -12.11 -1.15
N ASN A 172 11.24 -10.94 -0.54
CA ASN A 172 12.56 -10.42 -0.16
C ASN A 172 13.20 -11.27 0.96
N LEU A 173 12.42 -11.73 1.95
CA LEU A 173 12.92 -12.59 3.01
C LEU A 173 13.41 -13.94 2.47
N ALA A 174 12.59 -14.61 1.66
CA ALA A 174 12.94 -15.89 1.03
C ALA A 174 14.18 -15.75 0.15
N SER A 175 14.25 -14.69 -0.67
CA SER A 175 15.42 -14.38 -1.50
C SER A 175 16.68 -14.15 -0.65
N THR A 176 16.55 -13.43 0.47
CA THR A 176 17.66 -13.14 1.38
C THR A 176 18.18 -14.42 2.04
N VAL A 177 17.28 -15.25 2.58
CA VAL A 177 17.64 -16.53 3.21
C VAL A 177 18.34 -17.46 2.21
N TYR A 178 17.81 -17.57 0.99
CA TYR A 178 18.41 -18.38 -0.06
C TYR A 178 19.81 -17.87 -0.43
N GLN A 179 19.96 -16.57 -0.72
CA GLN A 179 21.23 -15.98 -1.11
C GLN A 179 22.30 -16.09 -0.01
N VAL A 180 21.93 -15.84 1.25
CA VAL A 180 22.82 -16.02 2.40
C VAL A 180 23.23 -17.49 2.57
N GLY A 181 22.30 -18.43 2.38
CA GLY A 181 22.58 -19.87 2.43
C GLY A 181 23.60 -20.29 1.36
N VAL A 182 23.40 -19.85 0.12
CA VAL A 182 24.32 -20.12 -0.99
C VAL A 182 25.69 -19.49 -0.74
N ALA A 183 25.71 -18.21 -0.35
CA ALA A 183 26.95 -17.47 -0.15
C ALA A 183 27.81 -18.03 0.99
N ARG A 184 27.22 -18.55 2.07
CA ARG A 184 27.99 -19.15 3.18
C ARG A 184 28.90 -20.31 2.74
N GLY A 185 28.47 -21.10 1.76
CA GLY A 185 29.23 -22.23 1.23
C GLY A 185 30.06 -21.93 -0.01
N PHE A 186 30.04 -20.69 -0.52
CA PHE A 186 30.68 -20.32 -1.77
C PHE A 186 32.13 -19.87 -1.55
N SER A 187 33.05 -20.21 -2.46
CA SER A 187 34.45 -19.77 -2.42
C SER A 187 34.99 -19.42 -3.81
N ALA A 188 36.14 -18.75 -3.87
CA ALA A 188 36.82 -18.48 -5.13
C ALA A 188 37.28 -19.83 -5.76
N GLY A 189 36.52 -20.31 -6.74
CA GLY A 189 36.73 -21.61 -7.40
C GLY A 189 35.51 -22.53 -7.39
N SER A 190 34.49 -22.25 -6.57
CA SER A 190 33.24 -23.00 -6.61
C SER A 190 32.40 -22.63 -7.83
N VAL A 191 31.83 -23.65 -8.50
CA VAL A 191 30.86 -23.46 -9.57
C VAL A 191 29.50 -23.14 -8.96
N LEU A 192 28.91 -22.02 -9.36
CA LEU A 192 27.57 -21.63 -8.91
C LEU A 192 26.53 -22.59 -9.48
N MET A 193 25.58 -23.04 -8.65
CA MET A 193 24.49 -23.89 -9.13
C MET A 193 23.71 -23.20 -10.25
N PRO A 194 23.40 -23.90 -11.37
CA PRO A 194 22.64 -23.31 -12.48
C PRO A 194 21.27 -22.77 -12.08
N SER A 195 20.67 -23.31 -11.01
CA SER A 195 19.38 -22.88 -10.49
C SER A 195 19.41 -21.54 -9.74
N PHE A 196 20.58 -20.96 -9.46
CA PHE A 196 20.68 -19.72 -8.67
C PHE A 196 19.89 -18.57 -9.29
N ALA A 197 20.12 -18.31 -10.59
CA ALA A 197 19.44 -17.24 -11.31
C ALA A 197 17.92 -17.47 -11.37
N LEU A 198 17.49 -18.73 -11.48
CA LEU A 198 16.08 -19.11 -11.50
C LEU A 198 15.42 -18.82 -10.15
N VAL A 199 16.00 -19.29 -9.04
CA VAL A 199 15.42 -19.10 -7.70
C VAL A 199 15.37 -17.63 -7.32
N VAL A 200 16.45 -16.88 -7.57
CA VAL A 200 16.48 -15.42 -7.34
C VAL A 200 15.46 -14.72 -8.22
N GLY A 201 15.37 -15.09 -9.51
CA GLY A 201 14.39 -14.54 -10.45
C GLY A 201 12.94 -14.76 -10.02
N VAL A 202 12.59 -15.98 -9.57
CA VAL A 202 11.24 -16.29 -9.05
C VAL A 202 10.92 -15.44 -7.82
N CYS A 203 11.84 -15.32 -6.88
CA CYS A 203 11.62 -14.48 -5.69
C CYS A 203 11.43 -13.00 -6.08
N THR A 204 12.20 -12.50 -7.04
CA THR A 204 12.10 -11.13 -7.56
C THR A 204 10.75 -10.90 -8.25
N LEU A 205 10.26 -11.85 -9.06
CA LEU A 205 8.95 -11.79 -9.69
C LEU A 205 7.82 -11.77 -8.65
N VAL A 206 7.89 -12.64 -7.64
CA VAL A 206 6.88 -12.68 -6.57
C VAL A 206 6.85 -11.35 -5.80
N ALA A 207 8.01 -10.84 -5.40
CA ALA A 207 8.08 -9.61 -4.61
C ALA A 207 7.71 -8.36 -5.44
N ASN A 208 8.43 -8.12 -6.55
CA ASN A 208 8.39 -6.84 -7.26
C ASN A 208 7.38 -6.81 -8.41
N THR A 209 7.01 -7.96 -8.98
CA THR A 209 5.99 -8.03 -10.04
C THR A 209 4.62 -8.31 -9.42
N VAL A 210 4.40 -9.46 -8.80
CA VAL A 210 3.08 -9.80 -8.24
C VAL A 210 2.75 -8.88 -7.05
N GLY A 211 3.65 -8.79 -6.08
CA GLY A 211 3.50 -7.89 -4.93
C GLY A 211 3.38 -6.42 -5.34
N GLY A 212 4.25 -5.98 -6.26
CA GLY A 212 4.26 -4.63 -6.81
C GLY A 212 2.96 -4.25 -7.54
N LEU A 213 2.42 -5.14 -8.38
CA LEU A 213 1.16 -4.91 -9.11
C LEU A 213 -0.05 -4.89 -8.17
N LEU A 214 -0.09 -5.75 -7.15
CA LEU A 214 -1.16 -5.72 -6.15
C LEU A 214 -1.14 -4.42 -5.33
N LEU A 215 0.06 -3.94 -4.97
CA LEU A 215 0.23 -2.66 -4.30
C LEU A 215 -0.13 -1.48 -5.24
N ALA A 216 0.22 -1.58 -6.52
CA ALA A 216 -0.16 -0.59 -7.53
C ALA A 216 -1.68 -0.52 -7.70
N LEU A 217 -2.35 -1.66 -7.76
CA LEU A 217 -3.82 -1.75 -7.82
C LEU A 217 -4.45 -1.09 -6.59
N ALA A 218 -3.91 -1.37 -5.40
CA ALA A 218 -4.38 -0.72 -4.18
C ALA A 218 -4.22 0.81 -4.23
N ALA A 219 -3.03 1.29 -4.62
CA ALA A 219 -2.74 2.72 -4.74
C ALA A 219 -3.63 3.40 -5.78
N LEU A 220 -3.87 2.75 -6.93
CA LEU A 220 -4.76 3.24 -7.98
C LEU A 220 -6.20 3.35 -7.46
N LEU A 221 -6.73 2.29 -6.85
CA LEU A 221 -8.10 2.26 -6.36
C LEU A 221 -8.32 3.28 -5.23
N PHE A 222 -7.41 3.34 -4.25
CA PHE A 222 -7.47 4.38 -3.21
C PHE A 222 -7.34 5.78 -3.81
N GLY A 223 -6.43 5.97 -4.76
CA GLY A 223 -6.24 7.24 -5.45
C GLY A 223 -7.49 7.72 -6.16
N VAL A 224 -8.10 6.86 -6.99
CA VAL A 224 -9.33 7.16 -7.74
C VAL A 224 -10.50 7.45 -6.79
N VAL A 225 -10.67 6.65 -5.73
CA VAL A 225 -11.76 6.86 -4.75
C VAL A 225 -11.59 8.21 -4.05
N ILE A 226 -10.37 8.53 -3.60
CA ILE A 226 -10.05 9.80 -2.96
C ILE A 226 -10.31 10.98 -3.92
N THR A 227 -9.77 10.93 -5.14
CA THR A 227 -9.91 12.03 -6.11
C THR A 227 -11.35 12.24 -6.57
N ARG A 228 -12.12 11.15 -6.74
CA ARG A 228 -13.52 11.24 -7.19
C ARG A 228 -14.44 11.74 -6.09
N SER A 229 -14.17 11.38 -4.83
CA SER A 229 -14.98 11.87 -3.71
C SER A 229 -14.98 13.40 -3.66
N GLY A 230 -13.87 14.05 -4.02
CA GLY A 230 -13.73 15.51 -3.99
C GLY A 230 -13.85 16.12 -2.58
N LEU A 231 -14.12 15.29 -1.57
CA LEU A 231 -14.33 15.69 -0.19
C LEU A 231 -13.02 16.20 0.39
N GLN A 232 -12.95 17.52 0.62
CA GLN A 232 -11.84 18.17 1.32
C GLN A 232 -12.06 18.23 2.84
N LEU A 233 -12.87 17.31 3.38
CA LEU A 233 -13.33 17.34 4.77
C LEU A 233 -12.15 17.38 5.76
N TRP A 234 -11.16 16.51 5.57
CA TRP A 234 -9.95 16.48 6.40
C TRP A 234 -8.90 15.51 5.82
N PRO A 235 -7.64 15.91 5.54
CA PRO A 235 -7.04 17.26 5.55
C PRO A 235 -7.28 18.05 4.24
N PRO A 236 -6.98 19.36 4.17
CA PRO A 236 -7.21 20.21 2.99
C PRO A 236 -6.44 19.80 1.72
N LEU A 237 -5.48 18.87 1.84
CA LEU A 237 -4.72 18.29 0.72
C LEU A 237 -5.04 16.81 0.49
N TRP A 238 -6.21 16.33 0.95
CA TRP A 238 -6.61 14.93 0.79
C TRP A 238 -6.68 14.50 -0.67
N VAL A 239 -7.24 15.34 -1.55
CA VAL A 239 -7.29 15.07 -3.00
C VAL A 239 -5.89 14.94 -3.61
N ALA A 240 -4.93 15.76 -3.16
CA ALA A 240 -3.54 15.68 -3.61
C ALA A 240 -2.89 14.34 -3.20
N LEU A 241 -3.21 13.82 -2.01
CA LEU A 241 -2.78 12.48 -1.59
C LEU A 241 -3.31 11.39 -2.55
N GLY A 242 -4.52 11.58 -3.08
CA GLY A 242 -5.11 10.70 -4.10
C GLY A 242 -4.37 10.76 -5.44
N TYR A 243 -4.04 11.95 -5.95
CA TYR A 243 -3.23 12.09 -7.17
C TYR A 243 -1.83 11.48 -7.03
N VAL A 244 -1.19 11.67 -5.87
CA VAL A 244 0.11 11.03 -5.59
C VAL A 244 -0.02 9.50 -5.54
N ALA A 245 -1.14 8.95 -5.04
CA ALA A 245 -1.39 7.51 -5.07
C ALA A 245 -1.54 6.97 -6.50
N ILE A 246 -2.19 7.72 -7.40
CA ILE A 246 -2.29 7.36 -8.83
C ILE A 246 -0.90 7.40 -9.49
N LEU A 247 -0.12 8.45 -9.22
CA LEU A 247 1.26 8.56 -9.72
C LEU A 247 2.12 7.39 -9.22
N LEU A 248 2.01 7.05 -7.94
CA LEU A 248 2.66 5.89 -7.35
C LEU A 248 2.28 4.58 -8.05
N ALA A 249 1.00 4.39 -8.36
CA ALA A 249 0.54 3.21 -9.09
C ALA A 249 1.21 3.09 -10.47
N LEU A 250 1.35 4.20 -11.21
CA LEU A 250 2.04 4.22 -12.50
C LEU A 250 3.51 3.80 -12.37
N PHE A 251 4.22 4.32 -11.38
CA PHE A 251 5.62 3.94 -11.12
C PHE A 251 5.75 2.46 -10.71
N LEU A 252 4.85 1.95 -9.88
CA LEU A 252 4.84 0.54 -9.47
C LEU A 252 4.53 -0.39 -10.65
N ILE A 253 3.57 -0.04 -11.52
CA ILE A 253 3.27 -0.80 -12.74
C ILE A 253 4.48 -0.81 -13.68
N GLY A 254 5.06 0.37 -13.95
CA GLY A 254 6.25 0.48 -14.80
C GLY A 254 7.43 -0.34 -14.26
N SER A 255 7.66 -0.29 -12.94
CA SER A 255 8.67 -1.12 -12.27
C SER A 255 8.36 -2.62 -12.40
N ALA A 256 7.12 -3.04 -12.18
CA ALA A 256 6.73 -4.44 -12.25
C ALA A 256 6.94 -5.03 -13.65
N VAL A 257 6.62 -4.26 -14.70
CA VAL A 257 6.86 -4.63 -16.10
C VAL A 257 8.35 -4.75 -16.39
N GLN A 258 9.16 -3.78 -15.97
CA GLN A 258 10.62 -3.85 -16.15
C GLN A 258 11.23 -5.08 -15.47
N VAL A 259 10.80 -5.39 -14.24
CA VAL A 259 11.24 -6.60 -13.55
C VAL A 259 10.78 -7.86 -14.27
N ALA A 260 9.56 -7.90 -14.80
CA ALA A 260 9.05 -9.05 -15.53
C ALA A 260 9.86 -9.37 -16.79
N LEU A 261 10.40 -8.34 -17.46
CA LEU A 261 11.24 -8.48 -18.65
C LEU A 261 12.66 -8.98 -18.33
N ALA A 262 13.18 -8.69 -17.12
CA ALA A 262 14.53 -9.06 -16.73
C ALA A 262 14.60 -9.44 -15.23
N PRO A 263 13.99 -10.57 -14.81
CA PRO A 263 13.80 -10.89 -13.38
C PRO A 263 15.09 -11.22 -12.63
N ALA A 264 16.14 -11.64 -13.37
CA ALA A 264 17.47 -11.91 -12.83
C ALA A 264 18.45 -10.75 -13.05
N GLY A 265 18.03 -9.67 -13.73
CA GLY A 265 18.88 -8.54 -14.16
C GLY A 265 19.27 -7.54 -13.06
N GLY A 266 18.95 -7.83 -11.79
CA GLY A 266 19.20 -6.93 -10.67
C GLY A 266 18.03 -5.98 -10.40
N GLN A 267 18.33 -4.75 -9.99
CA GLN A 267 17.33 -3.74 -9.60
C GLN A 267 16.84 -2.98 -10.84
N ALA A 268 15.52 -3.02 -11.10
CA ALA A 268 14.95 -2.26 -12.21
C ALA A 268 15.03 -0.75 -11.93
N PHE A 269 15.21 0.04 -12.99
CA PHE A 269 15.41 1.48 -12.92
C PHE A 269 14.26 2.19 -12.18
N LEU A 270 13.02 1.75 -12.41
CA LEU A 270 11.84 2.35 -11.80
C LEU A 270 11.55 1.86 -10.37
N THR A 271 12.21 0.80 -9.89
CA THR A 271 11.95 0.27 -8.54
C THR A 271 12.33 1.26 -7.44
N THR A 272 13.49 1.89 -7.57
CA THR A 272 13.96 2.91 -6.62
C THR A 272 13.01 4.12 -6.53
N PRO A 273 12.68 4.82 -7.64
CA PRO A 273 11.77 5.94 -7.57
C PRO A 273 10.36 5.53 -7.11
N ALA A 274 9.88 4.33 -7.47
CA ALA A 274 8.59 3.83 -6.98
C ALA A 274 8.58 3.68 -5.45
N PHE A 275 9.62 3.10 -4.86
CA PHE A 275 9.72 2.94 -3.40
C PHE A 275 9.95 4.27 -2.67
N LEU A 276 10.71 5.20 -3.25
CA LEU A 276 10.85 6.55 -2.68
C LEU A 276 9.52 7.30 -2.70
N LEU A 277 8.76 7.21 -3.79
CA LEU A 277 7.43 7.82 -3.89
C LEU A 277 6.45 7.16 -2.90
N PHE A 278 6.48 5.83 -2.78
CA PHE A 278 5.70 5.10 -1.76
C PHE A 278 6.02 5.58 -0.35
N ALA A 279 7.30 5.77 -0.06
CA ALA A 279 7.75 6.20 1.25
C ALA A 279 7.36 7.67 1.52
N LEU A 280 7.47 8.58 0.55
CA LEU A 280 6.97 9.96 0.67
C LEU A 280 5.45 9.99 0.91
N TRP A 281 4.70 9.22 0.14
CA TRP A 281 3.25 9.12 0.28
C TRP A 281 2.84 8.57 1.66
N THR A 282 3.53 7.52 2.11
CA THR A 282 3.33 6.92 3.44
C THR A 282 3.74 7.85 4.57
N LEU A 283 4.84 8.60 4.41
CA LEU A 283 5.28 9.61 5.37
C LEU A 283 4.23 10.70 5.52
N TRP A 284 3.70 11.20 4.39
CA TRP A 284 2.68 12.24 4.39
C TRP A 284 1.43 11.77 5.13
N LEU A 285 0.92 10.58 4.80
CA LEU A 285 -0.20 9.97 5.52
C LEU A 285 0.10 9.77 7.01
N GLY A 286 1.27 9.25 7.35
CA GLY A 286 1.70 9.04 8.73
C GLY A 286 1.71 10.34 9.54
N LEU A 287 2.24 11.43 8.98
CA LEU A 287 2.28 12.75 9.61
C LEU A 287 0.87 13.32 9.86
N ILE A 288 -0.07 13.10 8.93
CA ILE A 288 -1.48 13.47 9.12
C ILE A 288 -2.06 12.71 10.32
N LEU A 289 -1.84 11.40 10.40
CA LEU A 289 -2.39 10.54 11.46
C LEU A 289 -1.78 10.81 12.83
N VAL A 290 -0.49 11.14 12.92
CA VAL A 290 0.16 11.46 14.20
C VAL A 290 -0.37 12.77 14.81
N ARG A 291 -0.86 13.70 13.98
CA ARG A 291 -1.47 14.97 14.41
C ARG A 291 -2.89 14.83 14.96
N LEU A 292 -3.51 13.66 14.86
CA LEU A 292 -4.81 13.39 15.47
C LEU A 292 -4.72 13.56 17.00
N ARG A 293 -5.55 14.43 17.57
CA ARG A 293 -5.64 14.60 19.03
C ARG A 293 -6.34 13.37 19.62
N PRO A 294 -5.80 12.73 20.67
CA PRO A 294 -6.51 11.68 21.38
C PRO A 294 -7.73 12.27 22.09
N GLU A 295 -8.85 11.54 22.09
CA GLU A 295 -10.00 11.88 22.94
C GLU A 295 -9.57 11.91 24.41
N PRO A 296 -10.10 12.84 25.22
CA PRO A 296 -9.91 12.80 26.66
C PRO A 296 -10.46 11.48 27.19
N ALA A 297 -9.68 10.77 28.01
CA ALA A 297 -10.12 9.55 28.65
C ALA A 297 -11.30 9.87 29.57
N SER A 298 -12.49 9.41 29.21
CA SER A 298 -13.66 9.39 30.10
C SER A 298 -13.64 8.16 30.99
#